data_AF-A0A0F3GPA5-F1
#
_entry.id   AF-A0A0F3GPA5-F1
#
_cell.length_a   1.000
_cell.length_b   1.000
_cell.length_c   1.000
_cell.angle_alpha   90.00
_cell.angle_beta   90.00
_cell.angle_gamma   90.00
#
_symmetry.space_group_name_H-M   'P 1'
#
loop_
_entity.id
_entity.type
_entity.pdbx_description
1 polymer ?
#
loop_
_entity_poly.entity_id
_entity_poly.type
_entity_poly.pdbx_seq_one_letter_code
_entity_poly.pdbx_strand_id
1 'polypeptide(L)'
;MSLKMNERQAVTKVLAEMYKTANKKQKKSILNEFIELAGYDRCYASYLLRIHGKHPISSKALLGKNKKKQKRLRAKEYDNEVLAALKKIWAIMDCICGKRLAPIIKEVVPILEINAEIEISETTRDKLYNGDSRNYEARWYHRMLNMLAI
;
A
#
# COMPACT_ATOMS: atom_id res chain seq x y z
N MET A 1 28.01 14.69 -20.03
CA MET A 1 28.73 13.40 -19.89
C MET A 1 27.85 12.43 -19.12
N SER A 2 27.79 11.15 -19.49
CA SER A 2 26.94 10.17 -18.81
C SER A 2 27.71 9.46 -17.69
N LEU A 3 27.69 10.01 -16.47
CA LEU A 3 28.13 9.29 -15.28
C LEU A 3 27.31 8.01 -15.09
N LYS A 4 27.96 6.90 -14.70
CA LYS A 4 27.29 5.67 -14.27
C LYS A 4 26.53 5.92 -12.96
N MET A 5 25.52 5.10 -12.65
CA MET A 5 24.69 5.30 -11.44
C MET A 5 25.52 5.32 -10.14
N ASN A 6 26.55 4.48 -10.03
CA ASN A 6 27.42 4.44 -8.85
C ASN A 6 28.21 5.75 -8.70
N GLU A 7 28.69 6.32 -9.81
CA GLU A 7 29.41 7.59 -9.81
C GLU A 7 28.48 8.75 -9.44
N ARG A 8 27.25 8.75 -9.95
CA ARG A 8 26.23 9.75 -9.56
C ARG A 8 25.90 9.67 -8.07
N GLN A 9 25.82 8.47 -7.50
CA GLN A 9 25.62 8.28 -6.06
C GLN A 9 26.80 8.82 -5.24
N ALA A 10 28.04 8.56 -5.68
CA ALA A 10 29.23 9.08 -5.03
C ALA A 10 29.27 10.62 -5.05
N VAL A 11 29.01 11.24 -6.20
CA VAL A 11 28.93 12.71 -6.34
C VAL A 11 27.81 13.28 -5.47
N THR A 12 26.64 12.65 -5.46
CA THR A 12 25.51 13.07 -4.62
C THR A 12 25.89 13.07 -3.14
N LYS A 13 26.67 12.08 -2.69
CA LYS A 13 27.11 11.97 -1.29
C LYS A 13 27.96 13.16 -0.86
N VAL A 14 28.96 13.51 -1.68
CA VAL A 14 29.86 14.63 -1.41
C VAL A 14 29.13 15.98 -1.46
N LEU A 15 28.36 16.22 -2.54
CA LEU A 15 27.68 17.50 -2.72
C LEU A 15 26.53 17.71 -1.73
N ALA A 16 25.89 16.64 -1.24
CA ALA A 16 24.81 16.75 -0.27
C ALA A 16 25.29 17.28 1.09
N GLU A 17 26.50 16.93 1.52
CA GLU A 17 27.07 17.42 2.78
C GLU A 17 27.33 18.93 2.69
N MET A 18 27.93 19.38 1.57
CA MET A 18 28.14 20.81 1.28
C MET A 18 26.82 21.57 1.14
N TYR A 19 25.83 20.97 0.48
CA TYR A 19 24.51 21.59 0.28
C TYR A 19 23.76 21.80 1.59
N LYS A 20 23.96 20.94 2.60
CA LYS A 20 23.30 21.07 3.92
C LYS A 20 23.82 22.28 4.70
N THR A 21 25.13 22.52 4.67
CA THR A 21 25.79 23.62 5.41
C THR A 21 25.83 24.94 4.63
N ALA A 22 25.58 24.92 3.32
CA ALA A 22 25.65 26.09 2.45
C ALA A 22 24.55 27.15 2.67
N ASN A 23 24.93 28.41 2.47
CA ASN A 23 24.04 29.57 2.39
C ASN A 23 23.25 29.61 1.07
N LYS A 24 22.23 30.48 0.96
CA LYS A 24 21.34 30.56 -0.23
C LYS A 24 22.09 30.73 -1.56
N LYS A 25 23.15 31.56 -1.59
CA LYS A 25 23.99 31.76 -2.78
C LYS A 25 24.81 30.51 -3.13
N GLN A 26 25.46 29.90 -2.14
CA GLN A 26 26.26 28.68 -2.30
C GLN A 26 25.42 27.48 -2.74
N LYS A 27 24.20 27.33 -2.19
CA LYS A 27 23.23 26.30 -2.61
C LYS A 27 22.91 26.36 -4.08
N LYS A 28 22.77 27.58 -4.65
CA LYS A 28 22.54 27.76 -6.09
C LYS A 28 23.74 27.27 -6.92
N SER A 29 24.96 27.57 -6.47
CA SER A 29 26.19 27.13 -7.15
C SER A 29 26.32 25.60 -7.13
N ILE A 30 26.20 24.99 -5.94
CA ILE A 30 26.27 23.53 -5.76
C ILE A 30 25.20 22.82 -6.59
N LEU A 31 24.00 23.38 -6.66
CA LEU A 31 22.90 22.82 -7.44
C LEU A 31 23.18 22.87 -8.94
N ASN A 32 23.73 23.97 -9.45
CA ASN A 32 24.08 24.09 -10.87
C ASN A 32 25.17 23.09 -11.26
N GLU A 33 26.23 23.00 -10.45
CA GLU A 33 27.31 22.03 -10.65
C GLU A 33 26.80 20.59 -10.63
N PHE A 34 25.90 20.26 -9.69
CA PHE A 34 25.30 18.92 -9.63
C PHE A 34 24.46 18.58 -10.87
N ILE A 35 23.75 19.57 -11.44
CA ILE A 35 22.97 19.41 -12.67
C ILE A 35 23.91 19.15 -13.86
N GLU A 36 24.99 19.92 -13.99
CA GLU A 36 25.98 19.76 -15.07
C GLU A 36 26.70 18.40 -15.00
N LEU A 37 27.02 17.93 -13.79
CA LEU A 37 27.70 16.65 -13.57
C LEU A 37 26.77 15.45 -13.76
N ALA A 38 25.60 15.44 -13.12
CA ALA A 38 24.74 14.26 -13.05
C ALA A 38 23.62 14.23 -14.11
N GLY A 39 23.36 15.36 -14.78
CA GLY A 39 22.33 15.49 -15.82
C GLY A 39 20.89 15.38 -15.29
N TYR A 40 20.66 15.68 -14.01
CA TYR A 40 19.32 15.65 -13.42
C TYR A 40 18.58 16.97 -13.63
N ASP A 41 17.24 16.90 -13.69
CA ASP A 41 16.42 18.10 -13.60
C ASP A 41 16.64 18.82 -12.27
N ARG A 42 16.54 20.16 -12.30
CA ARG A 42 16.76 21.03 -11.15
C ARG A 42 15.92 20.64 -9.93
N CYS A 43 14.66 20.28 -10.12
CA CYS A 43 13.78 19.87 -9.03
C CYS A 43 14.29 18.59 -8.39
N TYR A 44 14.59 17.57 -9.21
CA TYR A 44 15.08 16.28 -8.75
C TYR A 44 16.46 16.37 -8.10
N ALA A 45 17.35 17.17 -8.67
CA ALA A 45 18.67 17.47 -8.12
C ALA A 45 18.58 18.09 -6.71
N SER A 46 17.71 19.08 -6.52
CA SER A 46 17.52 19.72 -5.22
C SER A 46 16.89 18.77 -4.18
N TYR A 47 15.98 17.91 -4.64
CA TYR A 47 15.32 16.89 -3.83
C TYR A 47 16.34 15.86 -3.33
N LEU A 48 17.17 15.33 -4.24
CA LEU A 48 18.23 14.38 -3.92
C LEU A 48 19.20 14.94 -2.89
N LEU A 49 19.75 16.14 -3.10
CA LEU A 49 20.70 16.76 -2.16
C LEU A 49 20.06 17.00 -0.77
N ARG A 50 18.76 17.29 -0.71
CA ARG A 50 18.04 17.53 0.55
C ARG A 50 17.73 16.23 1.31
N ILE A 51 17.45 15.15 0.61
CA ILE A 51 17.06 13.85 1.19
C ILE A 51 18.25 12.94 1.39
N HIS A 52 19.38 13.17 0.72
CA HIS A 52 20.57 12.36 0.87
C HIS A 52 21.00 12.24 2.35
N GLY A 53 21.09 11.01 2.86
CA GLY A 53 21.38 10.69 4.26
C GLY A 53 20.19 10.84 5.23
N LYS A 54 19.05 11.37 4.78
CA LYS A 54 17.76 11.12 5.42
C LYS A 54 17.25 9.84 4.79
N HIS A 55 16.84 8.86 5.61
CA HIS A 55 15.94 7.85 5.07
C HIS A 55 14.80 8.63 4.42
N PRO A 56 14.46 8.39 3.13
CA PRO A 56 13.28 9.01 2.58
C PRO A 56 12.20 8.69 3.60
N ILE A 57 11.53 9.75 4.05
CA ILE A 57 10.29 9.58 4.76
C ILE A 57 9.34 9.03 3.69
N SER A 58 9.52 7.76 3.32
CA SER A 58 8.42 6.86 3.13
C SER A 58 7.47 7.22 4.25
N SER A 59 6.20 7.36 3.95
CA SER A 59 5.14 7.45 4.95
C SER A 59 5.31 6.51 6.16
N LYS A 60 6.18 5.49 6.10
CA LYS A 60 6.70 4.70 7.22
C LYS A 60 7.66 5.38 8.22
N ALA A 61 8.40 6.44 7.90
CA ALA A 61 9.42 7.02 8.79
C ALA A 61 8.88 8.12 9.74
N LEU A 62 7.66 8.63 9.52
CA LEU A 62 6.91 9.39 10.52
C LEU A 62 6.39 8.50 11.66
N LEU A 63 6.39 7.17 11.45
CA LEU A 63 6.22 6.19 12.52
C LEU A 63 7.61 5.86 13.05
N GLY A 64 8.08 6.69 13.99
CA GLY A 64 9.40 6.56 14.61
C GLY A 64 9.73 5.11 14.95
N LYS A 65 10.98 4.69 14.62
CA LYS A 65 11.59 3.39 14.94
C LYS A 65 10.53 2.33 15.25
N ASN A 66 9.85 1.81 14.22
CA ASN A 66 8.92 0.70 14.41
C ASN A 66 9.72 -0.51 14.92
N LYS A 67 9.86 -0.63 16.26
CA LYS A 67 9.81 -1.93 16.94
C LYS A 67 8.74 -2.69 16.17
N LYS A 68 9.08 -3.83 15.54
CA LYS A 68 8.11 -4.66 14.81
C LYS A 68 6.90 -4.80 15.74
N LYS A 69 5.85 -4.00 15.52
CA LYS A 69 4.65 -4.07 16.35
C LYS A 69 4.21 -5.50 16.16
N GLN A 70 4.23 -6.30 17.24
CA GLN A 70 3.65 -7.63 17.20
C GLN A 70 2.29 -7.45 16.55
N LYS A 71 2.11 -8.07 15.37
CA LYS A 71 0.84 -8.00 14.66
C LYS A 71 -0.20 -8.47 15.66
N ARG A 72 -1.07 -7.57 16.11
CA ARG A 72 -2.13 -7.90 17.06
C ARG A 72 -2.93 -9.02 16.39
N LEU A 73 -2.81 -10.24 16.91
CA LEU A 73 -3.59 -11.39 16.46
C LEU A 73 -5.03 -11.12 16.89
N ARG A 74 -5.75 -10.31 16.12
CA ARG A 74 -7.21 -10.22 16.27
C ARG A 74 -7.78 -11.59 15.97
N ALA A 75 -8.69 -12.04 16.83
CA ALA A 75 -9.45 -13.28 16.65
C ALA A 75 -10.04 -13.33 15.23
N LYS A 76 -10.07 -14.52 14.65
CA LYS A 76 -10.70 -14.74 13.34
C LYS A 76 -12.21 -14.56 13.52
N GLU A 77 -12.73 -13.43 13.09
CA GLU A 77 -14.15 -13.10 13.19
C GLU A 77 -14.99 -13.75 12.08
N TYR A 78 -14.34 -14.44 11.13
CA TYR A 78 -14.97 -15.14 10.03
C TYR A 78 -14.60 -16.62 10.07
N ASP A 79 -15.61 -17.48 10.25
CA ASP A 79 -15.48 -18.92 10.13
C ASP A 79 -15.25 -19.33 8.67
N ASN A 80 -14.74 -20.55 8.46
CA ASN A 80 -14.44 -21.07 7.13
C ASN A 80 -15.69 -21.13 6.22
N GLU A 81 -16.87 -21.36 6.81
CA GLU A 81 -18.16 -21.38 6.10
C GLU A 81 -18.50 -20.00 5.53
N VAL A 82 -18.33 -18.95 6.33
CA VAL A 82 -18.55 -17.56 5.91
C VAL A 82 -17.60 -17.16 4.78
N LEU A 83 -16.34 -17.62 4.85
CA LEU A 83 -15.36 -17.40 3.80
C LEU A 83 -15.72 -18.14 2.49
N ALA A 84 -16.26 -19.35 2.58
CA ALA A 84 -16.67 -20.12 1.41
C ALA A 84 -17.87 -19.48 0.71
N ALA A 85 -18.90 -19.10 1.48
CA ALA A 85 -20.07 -18.38 0.95
C ALA A 85 -19.66 -17.05 0.29
N LEU A 86 -18.80 -16.28 0.96
CA LEU A 86 -18.37 -14.98 0.42
C LEU A 86 -17.48 -15.10 -0.82
N LYS A 87 -16.69 -16.18 -0.95
CA LYS A 87 -15.95 -16.47 -2.20
C LYS A 87 -16.89 -16.74 -3.37
N LYS A 88 -17.96 -17.50 -3.15
CA LYS A 88 -18.96 -17.79 -4.20
C LYS A 88 -19.64 -16.50 -4.67
N ILE A 89 -20.15 -15.70 -3.72
CA ILE A 89 -20.78 -14.40 -4.03
C ILE A 89 -19.81 -13.49 -4.79
N TRP A 90 -18.55 -13.43 -4.35
CA TRP A 90 -17.54 -12.59 -4.99
C TRP A 90 -17.21 -13.04 -6.42
N ALA A 91 -17.18 -14.36 -6.67
CA ALA A 91 -16.98 -14.89 -8.01
C ALA A 91 -18.16 -14.61 -8.94
N ILE A 92 -19.40 -14.73 -8.43
CA ILE A 92 -20.62 -14.42 -9.20
C ILE A 92 -20.69 -12.94 -9.55
N MET A 93 -20.21 -12.07 -8.65
CA MET A 93 -20.20 -10.62 -8.85
C MET A 93 -18.94 -10.10 -9.57
N ASP A 94 -18.32 -10.90 -10.44
CA ASP A 94 -17.14 -10.50 -11.24
C ASP A 94 -15.99 -9.90 -10.42
N CYS A 95 -15.75 -10.44 -9.23
CA CYS A 95 -14.62 -10.08 -8.38
C CYS A 95 -14.53 -8.59 -7.98
N ILE A 96 -15.67 -7.89 -7.82
CA ILE A 96 -15.67 -6.48 -7.40
C ILE A 96 -14.96 -6.27 -6.04
N CYS A 97 -14.46 -5.05 -5.81
CA CYS A 97 -13.77 -4.74 -4.56
C CYS A 97 -14.68 -4.87 -3.33
N GLY A 98 -14.13 -5.38 -2.23
CA GLY A 98 -14.89 -5.69 -1.01
C GLY A 98 -15.64 -4.49 -0.41
N LYS A 99 -15.15 -3.27 -0.63
CA LYS A 99 -15.84 -2.02 -0.25
C LYS A 99 -17.16 -1.81 -0.99
N ARG A 100 -17.22 -2.22 -2.26
CA ARG A 100 -18.45 -2.18 -3.07
C ARG A 100 -19.34 -3.38 -2.79
N LEU A 101 -18.73 -4.54 -2.50
CA LEU A 101 -19.47 -5.76 -2.17
C LEU A 101 -20.22 -5.65 -0.84
N ALA A 102 -19.60 -5.09 0.20
CA ALA A 102 -20.16 -5.01 1.55
C ALA A 102 -21.58 -4.37 1.64
N PRO A 103 -21.88 -3.23 0.99
CA PRO A 103 -23.24 -2.68 1.01
C PRO A 103 -24.24 -3.52 0.18
N ILE A 104 -23.79 -4.09 -0.94
CA ILE A 104 -24.66 -4.80 -1.89
C ILE A 104 -24.99 -6.22 -1.37
N ILE A 105 -24.18 -6.78 -0.47
CA ILE A 105 -24.34 -8.17 0.01
C ILE A 105 -25.75 -8.46 0.57
N LYS A 106 -26.39 -7.47 1.20
CA LYS A 106 -27.74 -7.60 1.76
C LYS A 106 -28.83 -7.76 0.70
N GLU A 107 -28.59 -7.24 -0.50
CA GLU A 107 -29.48 -7.33 -1.65
C GLU A 107 -29.17 -8.57 -2.49
N VAL A 108 -27.89 -8.94 -2.64
CA VAL A 108 -27.51 -10.06 -3.50
C VAL A 108 -27.76 -11.43 -2.84
N VAL A 109 -27.50 -11.58 -1.53
CA VAL A 109 -27.73 -12.86 -0.82
C VAL A 109 -29.14 -13.43 -1.03
N PRO A 110 -30.25 -12.68 -0.86
CA PRO A 110 -31.59 -13.24 -1.07
C PRO A 110 -31.85 -13.64 -2.54
N ILE A 111 -31.27 -12.92 -3.52
CA ILE A 111 -31.39 -13.28 -4.94
C ILE A 111 -30.68 -14.61 -5.21
N LEU A 112 -29.50 -14.80 -4.62
CA LEU A 112 -28.71 -16.03 -4.77
C LEU A 112 -29.32 -17.24 -4.05
N GLU A 113 -30.04 -17.02 -2.94
CA GLU A 113 -30.85 -18.05 -2.26
C GLU A 113 -32.04 -18.48 -3.14
N ILE A 114 -32.74 -17.53 -3.78
CA ILE A 114 -33.88 -17.82 -4.67
C ILE A 114 -33.45 -18.65 -5.88
N ASN A 115 -32.28 -18.36 -6.44
CA ASN A 115 -31.74 -19.09 -7.59
C ASN A 115 -31.11 -20.45 -7.21
N ALA A 116 -31.12 -20.84 -5.93
CA ALA A 116 -30.44 -22.03 -5.39
C ALA A 116 -28.94 -22.09 -5.73
N GLU A 117 -28.31 -20.95 -6.02
CA GLU A 117 -26.88 -20.88 -6.35
C GLU A 117 -26.01 -21.03 -5.09
N ILE A 118 -26.57 -20.68 -3.93
CA ILE A 118 -25.90 -20.72 -2.64
C ILE A 118 -26.87 -21.18 -1.53
N GLU A 119 -26.43 -22.14 -0.73
CA GLU A 119 -27.05 -22.51 0.54
C GLU A 119 -26.23 -21.90 1.69
N ILE A 120 -26.85 -21.01 2.46
CA ILE A 120 -26.25 -20.33 3.61
C ILE A 120 -27.04 -20.68 4.88
N SER A 121 -26.34 -20.99 5.97
CA SER A 121 -26.95 -21.11 7.29
C SER A 121 -27.33 -19.74 7.85
N GLU A 122 -28.41 -19.66 8.65
CA GLU A 122 -28.90 -18.40 9.23
C GLU A 122 -27.81 -17.68 10.06
N THR A 123 -26.95 -18.44 10.75
CA THR A 123 -25.79 -17.91 11.48
C THR A 123 -24.72 -17.30 10.58
N THR A 124 -24.55 -17.82 9.36
CA THR A 124 -23.64 -17.29 8.35
C THR A 124 -24.22 -16.04 7.69
N ARG A 125 -25.54 -16.01 7.45
CA ARG A 125 -26.24 -14.83 6.92
C ARG A 125 -26.07 -13.61 7.83
N ASP A 126 -26.28 -13.79 9.13
CA ASP A 126 -26.11 -12.71 10.11
C ASP A 126 -24.67 -12.20 10.17
N LYS A 127 -23.68 -13.10 10.06
CA LYS A 127 -22.26 -12.72 10.00
C LYS A 127 -21.92 -11.94 8.73
N LEU A 128 -22.52 -12.29 7.59
CA LEU A 128 -22.35 -11.54 6.33
C LEU A 128 -22.99 -10.15 6.40
N TYR A 129 -24.15 -10.03 7.05
CA TYR A 129 -24.88 -8.76 7.16
C TYR A 129 -24.28 -7.79 8.18
N ASN A 130 -23.66 -8.32 9.24
CA ASN A 130 -23.03 -7.53 10.31
C ASN A 130 -21.52 -7.32 10.09
N GLY A 131 -20.93 -7.92 9.06
CA GLY A 131 -19.50 -7.78 8.79
C GLY A 131 -19.09 -6.34 8.48
N ASP A 132 -18.22 -5.75 9.31
CA ASP A 132 -17.79 -4.35 9.23
C ASP A 132 -17.06 -4.02 7.92
N SER A 133 -17.58 -3.05 7.15
CA SER A 133 -17.07 -2.55 5.87
C SER A 133 -15.58 -2.17 5.91
N ARG A 134 -15.08 -1.79 7.09
CA ARG A 134 -13.69 -1.38 7.33
C ARG A 134 -12.68 -2.53 7.25
N ASN A 135 -13.12 -3.78 7.43
CA ASN A 135 -12.24 -4.95 7.41
C ASN A 135 -12.02 -5.53 5.99
N TYR A 136 -12.84 -5.17 5.00
CA TYR A 136 -12.80 -5.75 3.65
C TYR A 136 -11.70 -5.20 2.75
N GLU A 137 -11.05 -4.11 3.10
CA GLU A 137 -10.17 -3.41 2.15
C GLU A 137 -8.73 -3.94 2.11
N ALA A 138 -8.13 -4.25 3.27
CA ALA A 138 -6.69 -4.55 3.35
C ALA A 138 -6.34 -6.03 3.63
N ARG A 139 -7.26 -6.80 4.22
CA ARG A 139 -7.00 -8.20 4.61
C ARG A 139 -7.69 -9.22 3.71
N TRP A 140 -8.83 -8.87 3.11
CA TRP A 140 -9.55 -9.72 2.16
C TRP A 140 -8.80 -9.82 0.83
N TYR A 141 -8.44 -8.70 0.23
CA TYR A 141 -7.77 -8.68 -1.08
C TYR A 141 -6.44 -9.45 -1.06
N HIS A 142 -5.58 -9.18 -0.05
CA HIS A 142 -4.28 -9.85 0.05
C HIS A 142 -4.38 -11.34 0.43
N ARG A 143 -5.45 -11.75 1.12
CA ARG A 143 -5.68 -13.16 1.51
C ARG A 143 -6.41 -13.95 0.43
N MET A 144 -7.30 -13.31 -0.34
CA MET A 144 -7.94 -13.89 -1.53
C MET A 144 -6.92 -14.03 -2.68
N LEU A 145 -6.09 -13.01 -2.93
CA LEU A 145 -4.97 -13.10 -3.87
C LEU A 145 -3.97 -14.19 -3.47
N ASN A 146 -3.57 -14.27 -2.19
CA ASN A 146 -2.69 -15.35 -1.73
C ASN A 146 -3.37 -16.73 -1.66
N MET A 147 -4.70 -16.83 -1.68
CA MET A 147 -5.43 -18.11 -1.72
C MET A 147 -5.72 -18.59 -3.15
N LEU A 148 -5.71 -17.68 -4.13
CA LEU A 148 -5.83 -18.01 -5.56
C LEU A 148 -4.46 -18.32 -6.20
N ALA A 149 -3.36 -17.99 -5.51
CA ALA A 149 -2.02 -18.47 -5.84
C ALA A 149 -1.81 -19.90 -5.31
N ILE A 150 -2.46 -20.87 -5.96
CA ILE A 150 -2.11 -22.30 -5.92
C ILE A 150 -1.80 -22.70 -7.35
#